data_AF-A0A914Z3J7-F1
#
_entry.id   AF-A0A914Z3J7-F1
#
_cell.length_a   1.000
_cell.length_b   1.000
_cell.length_c   1.000
_cell.angle_alpha   90.00
_cell.angle_beta   90.00
_cell.angle_gamma   90.00
#
_symmetry.space_group_name_H-M   'P 1'
#
loop_
_entity.id
_entity.type
_entity.pdbx_description
1 polymer ?
#
loop_
_entity_poly.entity_id
_entity_poly.type
_entity_poly.pdbx_seq_one_letter_code
_entity_poly.pdbx_strand_id
1 'polypeptide(L)'
;MGICNFLVRTCSDDSLPLEPYLDEILNSIFQHVAVHNDAQLEENYRASANPTVMRLRNEVCRCFLAASQRFADRLVYYLLHKMQSVNDSTKLGAIDLIRHLLNSAECSMEDKRALIVMGLKPLLRDEGLSVKAKMSMCQLCIALADHGYVHSDSGGDNVIFFLTSNLIADIDAATVC
;
A
#
# COMPACT_ATOMS: atom_id res chain seq x y z
N MET A 1 -17.82 10.73 -1.08
CA MET A 1 -17.77 11.29 -2.44
C MET A 1 -18.65 10.47 -3.38
N GLY A 2 -19.23 11.08 -4.42
CA GLY A 2 -20.10 10.37 -5.38
C GLY A 2 -19.41 9.15 -6.04
N ILE A 3 -18.10 9.26 -6.31
CA ILE A 3 -17.32 8.18 -6.94
C ILE A 3 -17.16 6.93 -6.07
N CYS A 4 -17.06 7.07 -4.74
CA CYS A 4 -16.98 5.91 -3.84
C CYS A 4 -18.30 5.14 -3.84
N ASN A 5 -19.42 5.84 -3.76
CA ASN A 5 -20.75 5.21 -3.82
C ASN A 5 -21.01 4.58 -5.20
N PHE A 6 -20.51 5.21 -6.26
CA PHE A 6 -20.55 4.64 -7.61
C PHE A 6 -19.78 3.32 -7.65
N LEU A 7 -18.50 3.30 -7.25
CA LEU A 7 -17.68 2.08 -7.26
C LEU A 7 -18.23 0.98 -6.37
N VAL A 8 -18.73 1.29 -5.17
CA VAL A 8 -19.37 0.29 -4.30
C VAL A 8 -20.54 -0.39 -5.00
N ARG A 9 -21.36 0.38 -5.73
CA ARG A 9 -22.51 -0.18 -6.46
C ARG A 9 -22.08 -0.94 -7.69
N THR A 10 -21.17 -0.39 -8.50
CA THR A 10 -20.79 -1.02 -9.77
C THR A 10 -19.91 -2.24 -9.59
N CYS A 11 -19.07 -2.29 -8.55
CA CYS A 11 -18.28 -3.48 -8.23
C CYS A 11 -19.13 -4.61 -7.61
N SER A 12 -20.33 -4.32 -7.10
CA SER A 12 -21.26 -5.35 -6.61
C SER A 12 -22.08 -6.00 -7.72
N ASP A 13 -22.08 -5.43 -8.94
CA ASP A 13 -22.86 -5.89 -10.08
C ASP A 13 -21.94 -6.31 -11.22
N ASP A 14 -21.69 -7.62 -11.33
CA ASP A 14 -20.82 -8.21 -12.34
C ASP A 14 -21.31 -8.02 -13.78
N SER A 15 -22.58 -7.62 -13.99
CA SER A 15 -23.12 -7.38 -15.32
C SER A 15 -22.65 -6.06 -15.95
N LEU A 16 -22.11 -5.14 -15.16
CA LEU A 16 -21.65 -3.84 -15.62
C LEU A 16 -20.22 -3.91 -16.20
N PRO A 17 -19.96 -3.38 -17.41
CA PRO A 17 -18.66 -3.44 -18.06
C PRO A 17 -17.72 -2.34 -17.54
N LEU A 18 -17.19 -2.50 -16.33
CA LEU A 18 -16.30 -1.52 -15.69
C LEU A 18 -14.84 -1.69 -16.10
N GLU A 19 -14.45 -2.88 -16.57
CA GLU A 19 -13.09 -3.27 -16.94
C GLU A 19 -12.39 -2.30 -17.91
N PRO A 20 -13.07 -1.72 -18.93
CA PRO A 20 -12.42 -0.77 -19.85
C PRO A 20 -12.02 0.54 -19.18
N TYR A 21 -12.73 0.95 -18.13
CA TYR A 21 -12.58 2.24 -17.47
C TYR A 21 -11.77 2.15 -16.16
N LEU A 22 -11.55 0.93 -15.66
CA LEU A 22 -10.97 0.70 -14.34
C LEU A 22 -9.65 1.43 -14.13
N ASP A 23 -8.70 1.32 -15.06
CA ASP A 23 -7.37 1.92 -14.89
C ASP A 23 -7.43 3.45 -14.86
N GLU A 24 -8.32 4.06 -15.64
CA GLU A 24 -8.53 5.51 -15.65
C GLU A 24 -9.12 5.98 -14.31
N ILE A 25 -10.14 5.26 -13.82
CA ILE A 25 -10.77 5.54 -12.52
C ILE A 25 -9.75 5.37 -11.39
N LEU A 26 -8.99 4.26 -11.37
CA LEU A 26 -7.96 4.01 -10.36
C LEU A 26 -6.90 5.11 -10.39
N ASN A 27 -6.41 5.51 -11.56
CA ASN A 27 -5.43 6.60 -11.68
C ASN A 27 -5.97 7.94 -11.18
N SER A 28 -7.21 8.29 -11.54
CA SER A 28 -7.84 9.54 -11.08
C SER A 28 -7.96 9.57 -9.55
N ILE A 29 -8.42 8.48 -8.94
CA ILE A 29 -8.61 8.41 -7.49
C ILE A 29 -7.25 8.32 -6.76
N PHE A 30 -6.27 7.60 -7.32
CA PHE A 30 -4.95 7.40 -6.73
C PHE A 30 -4.17 8.71 -6.56
N GLN A 31 -4.34 9.69 -7.46
CA GLN A 31 -3.69 11.00 -7.34
C GLN A 31 -3.96 11.67 -5.99
N HIS A 32 -5.13 11.43 -5.38
CA HIS A 32 -5.47 11.96 -4.07
C HIS A 32 -4.73 11.29 -2.91
N VAL A 33 -4.20 10.08 -3.09
CA VAL A 33 -3.37 9.38 -2.09
C VAL A 33 -1.93 9.90 -2.12
N ALA A 34 -1.36 10.01 -3.32
CA ALA A 34 0.01 10.49 -3.49
C ALA A 34 0.17 11.90 -2.91
N VAL A 35 -0.66 12.86 -3.34
CA VAL A 35 -0.60 14.26 -2.89
C VAL A 35 -0.63 14.42 -1.36
N HIS A 36 -1.31 13.52 -0.64
CA HIS A 36 -1.35 13.57 0.81
C HIS A 36 -0.01 13.24 1.46
N ASN A 37 0.75 12.29 0.91
CA ASN A 37 2.06 11.93 1.44
C ASN A 37 3.05 13.08 1.31
N ASP A 38 2.99 13.85 0.21
CA ASP A 38 3.80 15.05 0.02
C ASP A 38 3.49 16.14 1.05
N ALA A 39 2.21 16.37 1.35
CA ALA A 39 1.78 17.35 2.34
C ALA A 39 2.16 16.96 3.79
N GLN A 40 2.39 15.68 4.08
CA GLN A 40 2.94 15.24 5.37
C GLN A 40 4.47 15.35 5.45
N LEU A 41 5.17 15.66 4.35
CA LEU A 41 6.62 15.86 4.34
C LEU A 41 7.04 17.20 4.95
N GLU A 42 6.13 18.17 5.07
CA GLU A 42 6.40 19.42 5.77
C GLU A 42 6.29 19.22 7.29
N GLU A 43 7.45 19.33 7.95
CA GLU A 43 7.83 18.80 9.26
C GLU A 43 7.03 19.30 10.49
N ASN A 44 5.96 20.10 10.31
CA ASN A 44 5.24 20.73 11.43
C ASN A 44 3.74 20.43 11.53
N TYR A 45 3.20 19.44 10.82
CA TYR A 45 1.75 19.22 10.78
C TYR A 45 1.26 17.84 11.25
N ARG A 46 1.90 17.26 12.28
CA ARG A 46 1.25 16.21 13.10
C ARG A 46 0.21 16.77 14.08
N ALA A 47 0.16 18.10 14.27
CA ALA A 47 -0.73 18.75 15.22
C ALA A 47 -2.09 19.21 14.65
N SER A 48 -2.36 19.04 13.34
CA SER A 48 -3.68 19.39 12.78
C SER A 48 -3.97 18.63 11.50
N ALA A 49 -3.92 17.29 11.47
CA ALA A 49 -4.34 16.53 10.28
C ALA A 49 -5.71 17.06 9.78
N ASN A 50 -5.71 17.77 8.65
CA ASN A 50 -6.88 18.52 8.18
C ASN A 50 -8.04 17.52 8.05
N PRO A 51 -9.16 17.69 8.79
CA PRO A 51 -10.26 16.73 8.79
C PRO A 51 -10.81 16.44 7.39
N THR A 52 -10.67 17.38 6.46
CA THR A 52 -11.06 17.21 5.05
C THR A 52 -10.12 16.28 4.31
N VAL A 53 -8.81 16.38 4.55
CA VAL A 53 -7.80 15.53 3.92
C VAL A 53 -7.90 14.09 4.44
N MET A 54 -8.11 13.91 5.75
CA MET A 54 -8.30 12.58 6.32
C MET A 54 -9.58 11.90 5.81
N ARG A 55 -10.68 12.66 5.68
CA ARG A 55 -11.91 12.17 5.03
C ARG A 55 -11.67 11.77 3.58
N LEU A 56 -10.94 12.58 2.81
CA LEU A 56 -10.61 12.26 1.43
C LEU A 56 -9.81 10.95 1.34
N ARG A 57 -8.78 10.79 2.16
CA ARG A 57 -7.99 9.55 2.24
C ARG A 57 -8.87 8.33 2.55
N ASN A 58 -9.74 8.44 3.54
CA ASN A 58 -10.65 7.34 3.91
C ASN A 58 -11.59 6.97 2.75
N GLU A 59 -12.12 7.96 2.03
CA GLU A 59 -12.97 7.72 0.87
C GLU A 59 -12.21 7.05 -0.27
N VAL A 60 -10.95 7.43 -0.51
CA VAL A 60 -10.10 6.75 -1.49
C VAL A 60 -9.84 5.31 -1.07
N CYS A 61 -9.45 5.06 0.18
CA CYS A 61 -9.27 3.71 0.71
C CYS A 61 -10.53 2.85 0.50
N ARG A 62 -11.72 3.40 0.77
CA ARG A 62 -13.00 2.73 0.52
C ARG A 62 -13.25 2.44 -0.97
N CYS A 63 -12.83 3.32 -1.88
CA CYS A 63 -12.91 3.06 -3.33
C CYS A 63 -12.05 1.86 -3.73
N PHE A 64 -10.82 1.80 -3.25
CA PHE A 64 -9.90 0.70 -3.52
C PHE A 64 -10.40 -0.61 -2.89
N LEU A 65 -10.96 -0.55 -1.69
CA LEU A 65 -11.60 -1.69 -1.05
C LEU A 65 -12.76 -2.23 -1.89
N ALA A 66 -13.66 -1.36 -2.36
CA ALA A 66 -14.76 -1.74 -3.25
C ALA A 66 -14.26 -2.35 -4.57
N ALA A 67 -13.24 -1.75 -5.19
CA ALA A 67 -12.63 -2.29 -6.40
C ALA A 67 -11.99 -3.67 -6.17
N SER A 68 -11.40 -3.93 -5.00
CA SER A 68 -10.77 -5.21 -4.68
C SER A 68 -11.76 -6.37 -4.68
N GLN A 69 -13.04 -6.13 -4.40
CA GLN A 69 -14.05 -7.19 -4.33
C GLN A 69 -14.30 -7.86 -5.68
N ARG A 70 -14.06 -7.15 -6.79
CA ARG A 70 -14.27 -7.65 -8.15
C ARG A 70 -12.99 -7.71 -9.00
N PHE A 71 -12.02 -6.83 -8.72
CA PHE A 71 -10.83 -6.64 -9.56
C PHE A 71 -9.51 -6.84 -8.80
N ALA A 72 -9.49 -7.72 -7.80
CA ALA A 72 -8.33 -7.95 -6.91
C ALA A 72 -6.99 -8.12 -7.67
N ASP A 73 -6.94 -9.01 -8.67
CA ASP A 73 -5.72 -9.26 -9.45
C ASP A 73 -5.19 -7.97 -10.10
N ARG A 74 -6.05 -7.31 -10.87
CA ARG A 74 -5.69 -6.10 -11.61
C ARG A 74 -5.30 -4.96 -10.67
N LEU A 75 -5.97 -4.86 -9.52
CA LEU A 75 -5.65 -3.89 -8.48
C LEU A 75 -4.27 -4.13 -7.87
N VAL A 76 -3.92 -5.39 -7.56
CA VAL A 76 -2.61 -5.76 -7.03
C VAL A 76 -1.51 -5.46 -8.04
N TYR A 77 -1.67 -5.84 -9.31
CA TYR A 77 -0.71 -5.48 -10.37
C TYR A 77 -0.54 -3.97 -10.51
N TYR A 78 -1.65 -3.23 -10.51
CA TYR A 78 -1.63 -1.77 -10.57
C TYR A 78 -0.82 -1.15 -9.43
N LEU A 79 -1.07 -1.58 -8.18
CA LEU A 79 -0.39 -1.04 -7.01
C LEU A 79 1.09 -1.45 -6.97
N LEU A 80 1.42 -2.71 -7.27
CA LEU A 80 2.82 -3.18 -7.34
C LEU A 80 3.63 -2.40 -8.39
N HIS A 81 3.02 -2.05 -9.52
CA HIS A 81 3.64 -1.19 -10.52
C HIS A 81 3.87 0.23 -9.97
N LYS A 82 2.89 0.83 -9.28
CA LYS A 82 3.04 2.15 -8.65
C LYS A 82 4.10 2.18 -7.55
N MET A 83 4.33 1.08 -6.82
CA MET A 83 5.40 0.98 -5.83
C MET A 83 6.81 1.06 -6.43
N GLN A 84 6.97 0.75 -7.72
CA GLN A 84 8.24 0.87 -8.43
C GLN A 84 8.49 2.29 -8.98
N SER A 85 7.58 3.23 -8.71
CA SER A 85 7.72 4.63 -9.12
C SER A 85 8.95 5.28 -8.50
N VAL A 86 9.69 6.04 -9.31
CA VAL A 86 10.76 6.94 -8.82
C VAL A 86 10.23 8.10 -7.99
N ASN A 87 8.97 8.48 -8.17
CA ASN A 87 8.29 9.44 -7.31
C ASN A 87 7.90 8.75 -5.98
N ASP A 88 8.52 9.19 -4.90
CA ASP A 88 8.33 8.65 -3.55
C ASP A 88 6.90 8.82 -3.02
N SER A 89 6.21 9.90 -3.39
CA SER A 89 4.81 10.15 -3.05
C SER A 89 3.87 9.06 -3.56
N THR A 90 4.04 8.74 -4.85
CA THR A 90 3.34 7.65 -5.54
C THR A 90 3.70 6.31 -4.91
N LYS A 91 4.98 6.05 -4.66
CA LYS A 91 5.45 4.81 -4.04
C LYS A 91 4.84 4.60 -2.66
N LEU A 92 4.94 5.59 -1.78
CA LEU A 92 4.36 5.57 -0.44
C LEU A 92 2.84 5.38 -0.47
N GLY A 93 2.15 6.05 -1.41
CA GLY A 93 0.70 5.92 -1.55
C GLY A 93 0.28 4.51 -1.95
N ALA A 94 1.06 3.86 -2.82
CA ALA A 94 0.83 2.48 -3.21
C ALA A 94 1.11 1.49 -2.07
N ILE A 95 2.21 1.66 -1.31
CA ILE A 95 2.51 0.83 -0.14
C ILE A 95 1.38 0.92 0.89
N ASP A 96 0.92 2.14 1.18
CA ASP A 96 -0.15 2.41 2.13
C ASP A 96 -1.48 1.75 1.72
N LEU A 97 -1.81 1.79 0.43
CA LEU A 97 -3.03 1.16 -0.10
C LEU A 97 -2.94 -0.36 -0.06
N ILE A 98 -1.81 -0.99 -0.44
CA ILE A 98 -1.68 -2.45 -0.32
C ILE A 98 -1.85 -2.87 1.14
N ARG A 99 -1.17 -2.19 2.07
CA ARG A 99 -1.31 -2.47 3.50
C ARG A 99 -2.75 -2.32 3.98
N HIS A 100 -3.44 -1.27 3.54
CA HIS A 100 -4.85 -1.07 3.87
C HIS A 100 -5.71 -2.24 3.36
N LEU A 101 -5.53 -2.66 2.12
CA LEU A 101 -6.27 -3.77 1.52
C LEU A 101 -6.01 -5.08 2.26
N LEU A 102 -4.75 -5.39 2.59
CA LEU A 102 -4.42 -6.59 3.37
C LEU A 102 -5.12 -6.61 4.73
N ASN A 103 -5.26 -5.45 5.38
CA ASN A 103 -5.90 -5.33 6.68
C ASN A 103 -7.43 -5.24 6.64
N SER A 104 -8.02 -4.94 5.48
CA SER A 104 -9.46 -4.61 5.37
C SER A 104 -10.23 -5.49 4.37
N ALA A 105 -9.54 -6.26 3.53
CA ALA A 105 -10.12 -7.01 2.41
C ALA A 105 -9.69 -8.49 2.45
N GLU A 106 -9.86 -9.15 3.60
CA GLU A 106 -9.28 -10.48 3.86
C GLU A 106 -9.67 -11.53 2.80
N CYS A 107 -10.96 -11.63 2.45
CA CYS A 107 -11.43 -12.63 1.49
C CYS A 107 -10.96 -12.38 0.05
N SER A 108 -10.90 -11.12 -0.41
CA SER A 108 -10.53 -10.81 -1.81
C SER A 108 -9.02 -10.74 -2.02
N MET A 109 -8.25 -10.60 -0.95
CA MET A 109 -6.80 -10.51 -1.01
C MET A 109 -6.12 -11.84 -0.69
N GLU A 110 -6.87 -12.86 -0.24
CA GLU A 110 -6.30 -14.12 0.27
C GLU A 110 -5.44 -14.86 -0.77
N ASP A 111 -5.97 -15.07 -1.95
CA ASP A 111 -5.26 -15.72 -3.04
C ASP A 111 -4.19 -14.83 -3.68
N LYS A 112 -4.15 -13.52 -3.36
CA LYS A 112 -3.18 -12.56 -3.90
C LYS A 112 -1.95 -12.35 -3.02
N ARG A 113 -1.93 -12.92 -1.82
CA ARG A 113 -0.84 -12.77 -0.84
C ARG A 113 0.51 -13.17 -1.41
N ALA A 114 0.59 -14.33 -2.06
CA ALA A 114 1.83 -14.82 -2.69
C ALA A 114 2.31 -13.88 -3.81
N LEU A 115 1.38 -13.39 -4.64
CA LEU A 115 1.68 -12.42 -5.69
C LEU A 115 2.26 -11.12 -5.10
N ILE A 116 1.68 -10.62 -4.01
CA ILE A 116 2.19 -9.44 -3.30
C ILE A 116 3.62 -9.70 -2.82
N VAL A 117 3.85 -10.75 -2.03
CA VAL A 117 5.19 -11.04 -1.47
C VAL A 117 6.24 -11.18 -2.57
N MET A 118 5.91 -11.86 -3.68
CA MET A 118 6.81 -11.95 -4.83
C MET A 118 7.07 -10.60 -5.49
N GLY A 119 6.02 -9.78 -5.66
CA GLY A 119 6.11 -8.43 -6.25
C GLY A 119 6.90 -7.44 -5.39
N LEU A 120 7.00 -7.66 -4.08
CA LEU A 120 7.79 -6.83 -3.18
C LEU A 120 9.30 -7.12 -3.25
N LYS A 121 9.73 -8.28 -3.77
CA LYS A 121 11.14 -8.70 -3.79
C LYS A 121 12.11 -7.63 -4.30
N PRO A 122 11.83 -6.88 -5.39
CA PRO A 122 12.73 -5.82 -5.85
C PRO A 122 12.91 -4.71 -4.82
N LEU A 123 11.83 -4.31 -4.14
CA LEU A 123 11.85 -3.23 -3.14
C LEU A 123 12.49 -3.68 -1.83
N LEU A 124 12.31 -4.95 -1.43
CA LEU A 124 12.96 -5.51 -0.25
C LEU A 124 14.49 -5.60 -0.38
N ARG A 125 15.00 -5.54 -1.61
CA ARG A 125 16.44 -5.58 -1.93
C ARG A 125 16.99 -4.23 -2.39
N ASP A 126 16.14 -3.21 -2.46
CA ASP A 126 16.54 -1.88 -2.92
C ASP A 126 17.14 -1.08 -1.76
N GLU A 127 18.47 -0.99 -1.77
CA GLU A 127 19.22 -0.20 -0.78
C GLU A 127 18.97 1.31 -0.93
N GLY A 128 18.56 1.75 -2.12
CA GLY A 128 18.28 3.14 -2.49
C GLY A 128 16.92 3.68 -2.04
N LEU A 129 16.11 2.87 -1.35
CA LEU A 129 14.86 3.34 -0.77
C LEU A 129 15.10 4.47 0.24
N SER A 130 14.29 5.52 0.15
CA SER A 130 14.28 6.58 1.15
C SER A 130 13.89 6.04 2.53
N VAL A 131 14.31 6.72 3.60
CA VAL A 131 13.97 6.34 4.98
C VAL A 131 12.46 6.20 5.17
N LYS A 132 11.67 7.10 4.56
CA LYS A 132 10.20 7.07 4.62
C LYS A 132 9.63 5.82 3.91
N ALA A 133 10.15 5.50 2.73
CA ALA A 133 9.76 4.29 2.02
C ALA A 133 10.13 3.03 2.80
N LYS A 134 11.32 2.98 3.42
CA LYS A 134 11.75 1.88 4.29
C LYS A 134 10.81 1.70 5.49
N MET A 135 10.43 2.79 6.15
CA MET A 135 9.46 2.75 7.26
C MET A 135 8.08 2.24 6.82
N SER A 136 7.55 2.74 5.70
CA SER A 136 6.26 2.29 5.16
C SER A 136 6.31 0.82 4.74
N MET A 137 7.42 0.40 4.10
CA MET A 137 7.68 -1.01 3.77
C MET A 137 7.75 -1.90 5.01
N CYS A 138 8.39 -1.47 6.10
CA CYS A 138 8.37 -2.20 7.36
C CYS A 138 6.94 -2.40 7.87
N GLN A 139 6.10 -1.36 7.83
CA GLN A 139 4.70 -1.46 8.26
C GLN A 139 3.88 -2.42 7.38
N LEU A 140 4.16 -2.46 6.08
CA LEU A 140 3.56 -3.46 5.18
C LEU A 140 4.05 -4.87 5.50
N CYS A 141 5.35 -5.05 5.73
CA CYS A 141 5.95 -6.33 6.09
C CYS A 141 5.40 -6.88 7.41
N ILE A 142 5.18 -6.03 8.42
CA ILE A 142 4.52 -6.39 9.67
C ILE A 142 3.09 -6.86 9.40
N ALA A 143 2.32 -6.12 8.61
CA ALA A 143 0.96 -6.56 8.26
C ALA A 143 0.96 -7.93 7.55
N LEU A 144 1.91 -8.16 6.62
CA LEU A 144 2.08 -9.48 5.99
C LEU A 144 2.37 -10.58 7.03
N ALA A 145 3.20 -10.29 8.04
CA ALA A 145 3.54 -11.22 9.10
C ALA A 145 2.35 -11.51 10.04
N ASP A 146 1.61 -10.47 10.45
CA ASP A 146 0.46 -10.57 11.36
C ASP A 146 -0.63 -11.48 10.79
N HIS A 147 -0.81 -11.48 9.47
CA HIS A 147 -1.76 -12.36 8.80
C HIS A 147 -1.16 -13.72 8.39
N GLY A 148 0.10 -13.98 8.73
CA GLY A 148 0.76 -15.27 8.48
C GLY A 148 1.21 -15.48 7.03
N TYR A 149 1.55 -14.43 6.27
CA TYR A 149 1.91 -14.53 4.84
C TYR A 149 3.41 -14.69 4.59
N VAL A 150 4.20 -14.74 5.64
CA VAL A 150 5.67 -14.79 5.57
C VAL A 150 6.12 -16.24 5.61
N HIS A 151 5.88 -16.97 4.52
CA HIS A 151 6.40 -18.33 4.33
C HIS A 151 7.71 -18.29 3.54
N SER A 152 8.69 -19.11 3.91
CA SER A 152 10.00 -19.24 3.24
C SER A 152 9.84 -19.44 1.74
N ASP A 153 8.93 -20.34 1.36
CA ASP A 153 8.76 -20.82 -0.01
C ASP A 153 8.17 -19.75 -0.95
N SER A 154 7.45 -18.77 -0.39
CA SER A 154 6.88 -17.62 -1.12
C SER A 154 7.78 -16.38 -1.08
N GLY A 155 9.00 -16.48 -0.54
CA GLY A 155 9.93 -15.37 -0.44
C GLY A 155 9.86 -14.59 0.88
N GLY A 156 9.24 -15.18 1.91
CA GLY A 156 9.16 -14.64 3.27
C GLY A 156 10.52 -14.34 3.89
N ASP A 157 11.58 -15.07 3.51
CA ASP A 157 12.94 -14.79 3.97
C ASP A 157 13.40 -13.37 3.62
N ASN A 158 12.98 -12.83 2.47
CA ASN A 158 13.29 -11.45 2.09
C ASN A 158 12.54 -10.45 2.97
N VAL A 159 11.33 -10.78 3.41
CA VAL A 159 10.54 -9.95 4.34
C VAL A 159 11.20 -9.93 5.71
N ILE A 160 11.58 -11.10 6.23
CA ILE A 160 12.28 -11.23 7.51
C ILE A 160 13.61 -10.47 7.46
N PHE A 161 14.42 -10.70 6.43
CA PHE A 161 15.71 -10.03 6.26
C PHE A 161 15.56 -8.51 6.19
N PHE A 162 14.56 -8.02 5.45
CA PHE A 162 14.28 -6.58 5.36
C PHE A 162 13.90 -6.01 6.73
N LEU A 163 13.01 -6.69 7.47
CA LEU A 163 12.61 -6.26 8.81
C LEU A 163 13.80 -6.21 9.77
N THR A 164 14.60 -7.27 9.85
CA THR A 164 15.76 -7.31 10.76
C THR A 164 16.81 -6.25 10.40
N SER A 165 16.98 -5.94 9.11
CA SER A 165 17.96 -4.94 8.66
C SER A 165 17.50 -3.49 8.87
N ASN A 166 16.20 -3.24 9.05
CA ASN A 166 15.65 -1.88 9.11
C ASN A 166 14.95 -1.54 10.44
N LEU A 167 14.61 -2.52 11.27
CA LEU A 167 13.97 -2.32 12.58
C LEU A 167 14.92 -2.49 13.77
N ILE A 168 16.07 -3.14 13.57
CA ILE A 168 17.08 -3.25 14.62
C ILE A 168 17.87 -1.93 14.62
N ALA A 169 17.74 -1.15 15.69
CA ALA A 169 18.67 -0.05 15.92
C ALA A 169 20.08 -0.63 16.12
N ASP A 170 21.12 0.01 15.56
CA ASP A 170 22.50 -0.35 15.89
C ASP A 170 22.71 -0.18 17.41
N ILE A 171 22.61 -1.28 18.15
CA ILE A 171 22.85 -1.31 19.60
C ILE A 171 24.33 -0.94 19.89
N ASP A 172 25.20 -1.07 18.90
CA ASP A 172 26.63 -0.76 19.01
C ASP A 172 26.96 0.74 18.87
N ALA A 173 26.02 1.58 18.41
CA ALA A 173 26.22 3.03 18.34
C ALA A 173 25.95 3.77 19.67
N ALA A 174 25.37 3.09 20.66
CA ALA A 174 25.02 3.67 21.96
C ALA A 174 26.05 3.39 23.08
N THR A 175 27.17 2.69 22.78
CA THR A 175 28.17 2.30 23.79
C THR A 175 29.56 2.91 23.57
N VAL A 176 29.62 4.15 23.07
CA VAL A 176 30.84 4.96 23.18
C VAL A 176 30.49 6.25 23.93
N CYS A 177 30.79 6.23 25.23
CA CYS A 177 30.89 7.40 26.09
C CYS A 177 31.95 8.39 25.58
#